data_AF-A0A6L8TFZ3-F1
#
_entry.id   AF-A0A6L8TFZ3-F1
#
_cell.length_a   1.000
_cell.length_b   1.000
_cell.length_c   1.000
_cell.angle_alpha   90.00
_cell.angle_beta   90.00
_cell.angle_gamma   90.00
#
_symmetry.space_group_name_H-M   'P 1'
#
loop_
_entity.id
_entity.type
_entity.pdbx_description
1 polymer ?
#
loop_
_entity_poly.entity_id
_entity_poly.type
_entity_poly.pdbx_seq_one_letter_code
_entity_poly.pdbx_strand_id
1 'polypeptide(L)'
;MKQKHTSFVTVGIPSLFLIFSVLCLCVLALLTLGSSRSSLNTARHSMEQTENYYTGCANATETVSEIRDDLEQYREKASDETRYFSMIQKLADTRNDLSWDSHSHTLSFSVGISETQQLSVVLEIFYPQEKSSSAYQILQWNTELTGSWQPDNHQNVFKGE
;
A
#
# COMPACT_ATOMS: atom_id res chain seq x y z
N MET A 1 -24.67 -46.97 70.97
CA MET A 1 -24.51 -45.74 70.17
C MET A 1 -23.20 -45.77 69.41
N LYS A 2 -23.23 -45.79 68.07
CA LYS A 2 -22.37 -45.00 67.18
C LYS A 2 -22.64 -45.44 65.74
N GLN A 3 -23.43 -44.65 65.02
CA GLN A 3 -23.65 -44.83 63.59
C GLN A 3 -22.36 -44.50 62.83
N LYS A 4 -21.98 -45.39 61.91
CA LYS A 4 -20.92 -45.19 60.92
C LYS A 4 -21.56 -44.80 59.59
N HIS A 5 -21.61 -43.51 59.30
CA HIS A 5 -21.73 -42.95 57.94
C HIS A 5 -20.98 -41.62 58.05
N THR A 6 -19.87 -41.37 57.35
CA THR A 6 -19.86 -40.95 55.94
C THR A 6 -18.43 -41.09 55.39
N SER A 7 -18.20 -42.03 54.48
CA SER A 7 -16.96 -42.07 53.70
C SER A 7 -17.26 -42.57 52.29
N PHE A 8 -18.23 -41.94 51.63
CA PHE A 8 -18.57 -42.28 50.24
C PHE A 8 -18.86 -41.07 49.35
N VAL A 9 -18.63 -39.85 49.81
CA VAL A 9 -18.82 -38.63 48.99
C VAL A 9 -17.66 -37.67 49.25
N THR A 10 -16.46 -37.95 48.72
CA THR A 10 -15.35 -36.98 48.82
C THR A 10 -14.39 -36.99 47.62
N VAL A 11 -14.53 -37.92 46.66
CA VAL A 11 -13.68 -37.94 45.45
C VAL A 11 -14.33 -37.23 44.25
N GLY A 12 -15.67 -37.11 44.21
CA GLY A 12 -16.40 -36.55 43.08
C GLY A 12 -16.26 -35.02 42.92
N ILE A 13 -16.35 -34.26 44.01
CA ILE A 13 -16.32 -32.78 43.96
C ILE A 13 -14.94 -32.26 43.50
N PRO A 14 -13.79 -32.72 44.05
CA PRO A 14 -12.48 -32.31 43.56
C PRO A 14 -12.21 -32.72 42.10
N SER A 15 -12.71 -33.89 41.67
CA SER A 15 -12.57 -34.37 40.29
C SER A 15 -13.37 -33.51 39.30
N LEU A 16 -14.59 -33.09 39.65
CA LEU A 16 -15.39 -32.18 38.84
C LEU A 16 -14.72 -30.81 38.67
N PHE A 17 -14.12 -30.26 39.73
CA PHE A 17 -13.37 -29.00 39.64
C PHE A 17 -12.12 -29.13 38.75
N LEU A 18 -11.43 -30.27 38.77
CA LEU A 18 -10.29 -30.53 37.90
C LEU A 18 -10.72 -30.56 36.43
N ILE A 19 -11.79 -31.30 36.10
CA ILE A 19 -12.31 -31.38 34.72
C ILE A 19 -12.75 -29.99 34.24
N PHE A 20 -13.50 -29.24 35.06
CA PHE A 20 -13.95 -27.89 34.71
C PHE A 20 -12.77 -26.94 34.48
N SER A 21 -11.73 -27.01 35.32
CA SER A 21 -10.53 -26.19 35.18
C SER A 21 -9.76 -26.51 33.90
N VAL A 22 -9.62 -27.80 33.56
CA VAL A 22 -8.98 -28.23 32.31
C VAL A 22 -9.78 -27.76 31.10
N LEU A 23 -11.11 -27.90 31.11
CA LEU A 23 -11.95 -27.40 30.03
C LEU A 23 -11.82 -25.87 29.89
N CYS A 24 -11.79 -25.12 30.99
CA CYS A 24 -11.56 -23.69 30.98
C CYS A 24 -10.19 -23.33 30.37
N LEU A 25 -9.12 -24.01 30.78
CA LEU A 25 -7.78 -23.82 30.22
C LEU A 25 -7.73 -24.16 28.72
N CYS A 26 -8.41 -25.23 28.29
CA CYS A 26 -8.51 -25.59 26.88
C CYS A 26 -9.22 -24.50 26.06
N VAL A 27 -10.33 -23.94 26.57
CA VAL A 27 -11.05 -22.85 25.91
C VAL A 27 -10.17 -21.59 25.82
N LEU A 28 -9.51 -21.20 26.91
CA LEU A 28 -8.59 -20.06 26.92
C LEU A 28 -7.42 -20.26 25.94
N ALA A 29 -6.86 -21.47 25.87
CA ALA A 29 -5.79 -21.81 24.94
C ALA A 29 -6.26 -21.71 23.48
N LEU A 30 -7.45 -22.21 23.15
CA LEU A 30 -8.01 -22.14 21.79
C LEU A 30 -8.32 -20.69 21.39
N LEU A 31 -8.88 -19.88 22.28
CA LEU A 31 -9.11 -18.45 22.04
C LEU A 31 -7.78 -17.71 21.82
N THR A 32 -6.77 -17.99 22.63
CA THR A 32 -5.43 -17.40 22.51
C THR A 32 -4.75 -17.80 21.21
N LEU A 33 -4.89 -19.06 20.77
CA LEU A 33 -4.36 -19.52 19.49
C LEU A 33 -5.09 -18.86 18.30
N GLY A 34 -6.42 -18.75 18.38
CA GLY A 34 -7.23 -18.08 17.37
C GLY A 34 -6.84 -16.61 17.21
N SER A 35 -6.73 -15.89 18.32
CA SER A 35 -6.30 -14.49 18.30
C SER A 35 -4.87 -14.34 17.76
N SER A 36 -3.93 -15.19 18.20
CA SER A 36 -2.54 -15.14 17.73
C SER A 36 -2.43 -15.38 16.23
N ARG A 37 -3.20 -16.33 15.68
CA ARG A 37 -3.25 -16.57 14.22
C ARG A 37 -3.81 -15.38 13.46
N SER A 38 -4.89 -14.79 13.96
CA SER A 38 -5.46 -13.58 13.37
C SER A 38 -4.47 -12.43 13.39
N SER A 39 -3.82 -12.17 14.53
CA SER A 39 -2.81 -11.12 14.69
C SER A 39 -1.61 -11.33 13.75
N LEU A 40 -1.16 -12.58 13.60
CA LEU A 40 -0.08 -12.91 12.67
C LEU A 40 -0.48 -12.68 11.21
N ASN A 41 -1.72 -13.00 10.84
CA ASN A 41 -2.20 -12.72 9.48
C ASN A 41 -2.29 -11.20 9.22
N THR A 42 -2.83 -10.44 10.16
CA THR A 42 -2.87 -8.97 10.08
C THR A 42 -1.47 -8.36 10.00
N ALA A 43 -0.52 -8.86 10.80
CA ALA A 43 0.86 -8.40 10.78
C ALA A 43 1.54 -8.68 9.43
N ARG A 44 1.29 -9.85 8.83
CA ARG A 44 1.79 -10.20 7.49
C ARG A 44 1.25 -9.26 6.41
N HIS A 45 -0.06 -9.04 6.38
CA HIS A 45 -0.63 -8.11 5.40
C HIS A 45 -0.12 -6.68 5.57
N SER A 46 0.04 -6.21 6.81
CA SER A 46 0.63 -4.89 7.10
C SER A 46 2.08 -4.79 6.60
N MET A 47 2.87 -5.86 6.81
CA MET A 47 4.24 -5.95 6.29
C MET A 47 4.27 -5.93 4.76
N GLU A 48 3.48 -6.77 4.10
CA GLU A 48 3.39 -6.83 2.63
C GLU A 48 2.96 -5.48 2.04
N GLN A 49 1.96 -4.83 2.62
CA GLN A 49 1.52 -3.51 2.18
C GLN A 49 2.63 -2.46 2.32
N THR A 50 3.38 -2.52 3.42
CA THR A 50 4.50 -1.61 3.67
C THR A 50 5.63 -1.85 2.66
N GLU A 51 5.99 -3.11 2.40
CA GLU A 51 7.01 -3.50 1.43
C GLU A 51 6.63 -3.06 0.00
N ASN A 52 5.38 -3.30 -0.40
CA ASN A 52 4.86 -2.89 -1.70
C ASN A 52 4.91 -1.37 -1.88
N TYR A 53 4.52 -0.61 -0.85
CA TYR A 53 4.56 0.86 -0.87
C TYR A 53 5.99 1.37 -1.09
N TYR A 54 6.95 0.87 -0.31
CA TYR A 54 8.33 1.33 -0.42
C TYR A 54 8.99 0.87 -1.73
N THR A 55 8.68 -0.33 -2.21
CA THR A 55 9.13 -0.82 -3.53
C THR A 55 8.57 0.07 -4.64
N GLY A 56 7.28 0.43 -4.60
CA GLY A 56 6.68 1.36 -5.57
C GLY A 56 7.33 2.74 -5.55
N CYS A 57 7.63 3.28 -4.37
CA CYS A 57 8.35 4.55 -4.23
C CYS A 57 9.78 4.47 -4.77
N ALA A 58 10.47 3.34 -4.55
CA ALA A 58 11.82 3.12 -5.08
C ALA A 58 11.81 3.09 -6.61
N ASN A 59 10.89 2.33 -7.21
CA ASN A 59 10.73 2.25 -8.67
C ASN A 59 10.37 3.62 -9.29
N ALA A 60 9.51 4.40 -8.64
CA ALA A 60 9.21 5.76 -9.08
C ALA A 60 10.43 6.67 -8.98
N THR A 61 11.23 6.55 -7.92
CA THR A 61 12.46 7.33 -7.74
C THR A 61 13.52 6.98 -8.79
N GLU A 62 13.64 5.70 -9.13
CA GLU A 62 14.48 5.21 -10.23
C GLU A 62 14.04 5.83 -11.56
N THR A 63 12.75 5.79 -11.86
CA THR A 63 12.17 6.41 -13.07
C THR A 63 12.44 7.91 -13.12
N VAL A 64 12.26 8.65 -12.01
CA VAL A 64 12.61 10.09 -11.94
C VAL A 64 14.10 10.32 -12.18
N SER A 65 14.95 9.42 -11.68
CA SER A 65 16.41 9.53 -11.87
C SER A 65 16.80 9.30 -13.32
N GLU A 66 16.21 8.31 -13.99
CA GLU A 66 16.38 8.09 -15.43
C GLU A 66 15.95 9.33 -16.23
N ILE A 67 14.77 9.89 -15.92
CA ILE A 67 14.26 11.09 -16.57
C ILE A 67 15.24 12.26 -16.36
N ARG A 68 15.73 12.48 -15.14
CA ARG A 68 16.71 13.53 -14.86
C ARG A 68 17.94 13.39 -15.75
N ASP A 69 18.49 12.18 -15.84
CA ASP A 69 19.71 11.92 -16.59
C ASP A 69 19.47 12.11 -18.11
N ASP A 70 18.29 11.74 -18.60
CA ASP A 70 17.83 12.02 -19.98
C ASP A 70 17.70 13.53 -20.24
N LEU A 71 17.11 14.30 -19.32
CA LEU A 71 16.97 15.75 -19.45
C LEU A 71 18.35 16.44 -19.50
N GLU A 72 19.31 16.00 -18.69
CA GLU A 72 20.68 16.51 -18.73
C GLU A 72 21.33 16.23 -20.09
N GLN A 73 21.13 15.03 -20.64
CA GLN A 73 21.64 14.68 -21.96
C GLN A 73 20.96 15.47 -23.09
N TYR A 74 19.64 15.69 -23.01
CA TYR A 74 18.89 16.44 -24.01
C TYR A 74 19.32 17.89 -24.03
N ARG A 75 19.62 18.46 -22.87
CA ARG A 75 20.16 19.80 -22.77
C ARG A 75 21.50 19.95 -23.47
N GLU A 76 22.41 18.98 -23.35
CA GLU A 76 23.71 19.03 -24.06
C GLU A 76 23.54 18.93 -25.58
N LYS A 77 22.50 18.24 -26.05
CA LYS A 77 22.20 18.03 -27.47
C LYS A 77 21.30 19.12 -28.08
N ALA A 78 20.53 19.82 -27.26
CA ALA A 78 19.59 20.83 -27.70
C ALA A 78 20.29 22.18 -27.88
N SER A 79 20.13 22.76 -29.07
CA SER A 79 20.60 24.12 -29.35
C SER A 79 19.62 25.19 -28.88
N ASP A 80 18.33 24.84 -28.80
CA ASP A 80 17.22 25.74 -28.50
C ASP A 80 16.14 25.03 -27.65
N GLU A 81 15.35 25.82 -26.94
CA GLU A 81 14.23 25.37 -26.07
C GLU A 81 13.21 24.51 -26.81
N THR A 82 12.80 24.90 -28.02
CA THR A 82 11.85 24.14 -28.84
C THR A 82 12.38 22.74 -29.15
N ARG A 83 13.69 22.61 -29.39
CA ARG A 83 14.31 21.32 -29.68
C ARG A 83 14.37 20.44 -28.43
N TYR A 84 14.64 21.04 -27.27
CA TYR A 84 14.63 20.35 -25.98
C TYR A 84 13.26 19.72 -25.69
N PHE A 85 12.18 20.50 -25.76
CA PHE A 85 10.83 19.96 -25.55
C PHE A 85 10.40 18.94 -26.62
N SER A 86 10.86 19.08 -27.86
CA SER A 86 10.61 18.07 -28.89
C SER A 86 11.29 16.71 -28.60
N MET A 87 12.42 16.71 -27.89
CA MET A 87 13.08 15.45 -27.46
C MET A 87 12.31 14.79 -26.32
N ILE A 88 11.79 15.58 -25.38
CA ILE A 88 10.96 15.08 -24.27
C ILE A 88 9.65 14.49 -24.80
N GLN A 89 9.02 15.15 -25.78
CA GLN A 89 7.84 14.59 -26.44
C GLN A 89 8.15 13.24 -27.09
N LYS A 90 9.29 13.12 -27.78
CA LYS A 90 9.72 11.83 -28.36
C LYS A 90 10.02 10.76 -27.31
N LEU A 91 10.54 11.15 -26.14
CA LEU A 91 10.74 10.23 -25.03
C LEU A 91 9.39 9.64 -24.59
N ALA A 92 8.39 10.51 -24.36
CA ALA A 92 7.03 10.08 -24.01
C ALA A 92 6.35 9.25 -25.13
N ASP A 93 6.58 9.59 -26.40
CA ASP A 93 6.06 8.79 -27.52
C ASP A 93 6.71 7.39 -27.61
N THR A 94 7.95 7.25 -27.13
CA THR A 94 8.69 5.98 -27.13
C THR A 94 8.33 5.12 -25.91
N ARG A 95 8.06 5.76 -24.77
CA ARG A 95 7.75 5.15 -23.49
C ARG A 95 6.26 5.25 -23.19
N ASN A 96 5.53 4.15 -23.36
CA ASN A 96 4.09 4.08 -23.14
C ASN A 96 3.64 4.31 -21.68
N ASP A 97 4.57 4.30 -20.73
CA ASP A 97 4.36 4.59 -19.32
C ASP A 97 4.40 6.10 -19.00
N LEU A 98 4.86 6.93 -19.95
CA LEU A 98 4.98 8.38 -19.80
C LEU A 98 3.90 9.09 -20.61
N SER A 99 3.31 10.12 -20.02
CA SER A 99 2.37 11.03 -20.67
C SER A 99 2.93 12.45 -20.63
N TRP A 100 3.09 13.07 -21.80
CA TRP A 100 3.61 14.43 -21.94
C TRP A 100 2.51 15.41 -22.31
N ASP A 101 2.40 16.50 -21.54
CA ASP A 101 1.56 17.66 -21.87
C ASP A 101 2.46 18.83 -22.30
N SER A 102 2.38 19.17 -23.59
CA SER A 102 3.15 20.26 -24.19
C SER A 102 2.70 21.66 -23.74
N HIS A 103 1.47 21.83 -23.24
CA HIS A 103 0.97 23.14 -22.83
C HIS A 103 1.47 23.54 -21.45
N SER A 104 1.46 22.60 -20.51
CA SER A 104 1.93 22.78 -19.13
C SER A 104 3.41 22.42 -18.95
N HIS A 105 4.05 21.84 -19.97
CA HIS A 105 5.39 21.23 -19.89
C HIS A 105 5.49 20.20 -18.76
N THR A 106 4.43 19.40 -18.58
CA THR A 106 4.38 18.38 -17.53
C THR A 106 4.51 16.98 -18.09
N LEU A 107 5.37 16.19 -17.45
CA LEU A 107 5.54 14.77 -17.68
C LEU A 107 4.91 14.00 -16.53
N SER A 108 3.98 13.10 -16.83
CA SER A 108 3.29 12.27 -15.83
C SER A 108 3.51 10.79 -16.08
N PHE A 109 3.58 10.02 -15.00
CA PHE A 109 3.62 8.57 -15.04
C PHE A 109 3.01 7.98 -13.76
N SER A 110 2.74 6.68 -13.78
CA SER A 110 2.19 5.98 -12.63
C SER A 110 2.87 4.64 -12.43
N VAL A 111 3.15 4.30 -11.17
CA VAL A 111 3.76 3.04 -10.75
C VAL A 111 2.77 2.26 -9.91
N GLY A 112 2.44 1.03 -10.30
CA GLY A 112 1.57 0.16 -9.51
C GLY A 112 2.21 -0.17 -8.16
N ILE A 113 1.49 0.09 -7.07
CA ILE A 113 1.89 -0.30 -5.70
C ILE A 113 1.21 -1.64 -5.35
N SER A 114 -0.07 -1.78 -5.69
CA SER A 114 -0.86 -2.99 -5.49
C SER A 114 -1.97 -3.08 -6.55
N GLU A 115 -2.78 -4.14 -6.50
CA GLU A 115 -3.96 -4.31 -7.37
C GLU A 115 -4.94 -3.12 -7.32
N THR A 116 -4.98 -2.40 -6.20
CA THR A 116 -5.94 -1.30 -5.97
C THR A 116 -5.29 0.06 -5.76
N GLN A 117 -3.95 0.14 -5.80
CA GLN A 117 -3.21 1.37 -5.54
C GLN A 117 -2.08 1.59 -6.54
N GLN A 118 -1.92 2.84 -6.95
CA GLN A 118 -0.80 3.30 -7.78
C GLN A 118 -0.18 4.56 -7.19
N LEU A 119 1.10 4.77 -7.45
CA LEU A 119 1.80 6.02 -7.18
C LEU A 119 1.77 6.87 -8.44
N SER A 120 1.10 8.01 -8.38
CA SER A 120 1.01 8.99 -9.46
C SER A 120 2.04 10.09 -9.25
N VAL A 121 2.90 10.28 -10.25
CA VAL A 121 3.98 11.27 -10.23
C VAL A 121 3.82 12.22 -11.41
N VAL A 122 3.87 13.52 -11.11
CA VAL A 122 3.82 14.59 -12.13
C VAL A 122 5.02 15.50 -11.94
N LEU A 123 5.79 15.66 -13.01
CA LEU A 123 6.98 16.50 -13.08
C LEU A 123 6.71 17.68 -14.00
N GLU A 124 6.97 18.90 -13.54
CA GLU A 124 7.08 20.08 -14.39
C GLU A 124 8.51 20.18 -14.90
N ILE A 125 8.67 20.28 -16.22
CA ILE A 125 9.98 20.30 -16.87
C ILE A 125 10.30 21.72 -17.31
N PHE A 126 11.48 22.21 -16.93
CA PHE A 126 11.97 23.52 -17.30
C PHE A 126 13.10 23.40 -18.32
N TYR A 127 13.30 24.46 -19.09
CA TYR A 127 14.52 24.62 -19.88
C TYR A 127 15.61 25.31 -19.01
N PRO A 128 16.66 24.59 -18.58
CA PRO A 128 17.66 25.15 -17.68
C PRO A 128 18.60 26.11 -18.42
N GLN A 129 18.47 27.41 -18.12
CA GLN A 129 19.35 28.46 -18.65
C GLN A 129 20.81 28.33 -18.16
N GLU A 130 21.02 27.77 -16.97
CA GLU A 130 22.34 27.57 -16.35
C GLU A 130 22.61 26.11 -15.98
N LYS A 131 23.89 25.70 -15.90
CA LYS A 131 24.27 24.32 -15.52
C LYS A 131 23.86 23.90 -14.12
N SER A 132 23.65 24.86 -13.22
CA SER A 132 23.26 24.59 -11.84
C SER A 132 21.75 24.67 -11.59
N SER A 133 20.96 24.99 -12.62
CA SER A 133 19.51 25.16 -12.45
C SER A 133 18.80 23.81 -12.53
N SER A 134 17.78 23.60 -11.70
CA SER A 134 16.98 22.38 -11.70
C SER A 134 16.23 22.25 -13.03
N ALA A 135 16.44 21.13 -13.73
CA ALA A 135 15.76 20.84 -15.00
C ALA A 135 14.27 20.48 -14.82
N TYR A 136 13.84 20.16 -13.61
CA TYR A 136 12.46 19.78 -13.31
C TYR A 136 12.08 20.11 -11.86
N GLN A 137 10.78 20.13 -11.59
CA GLN A 137 10.18 20.17 -10.26
C GLN A 137 9.10 19.09 -10.14
N ILE A 138 9.02 18.45 -8.99
CA ILE A 138 7.96 17.48 -8.69
C ILE A 138 6.72 18.28 -8.27
N LEU A 139 5.64 18.20 -9.06
CA LEU A 139 4.35 18.79 -8.74
C LEU A 139 3.48 17.85 -7.90
N GLN A 140 3.53 16.56 -8.21
CA GLN A 140 2.72 15.55 -7.54
C GLN A 140 3.54 14.31 -7.25
N TRP A 141 3.38 13.79 -6.03
CA TRP A 141 3.84 12.48 -5.59
C TRP A 141 2.79 11.92 -4.65
N ASN A 142 1.77 11.25 -5.21
CA ASN A 142 0.61 10.84 -4.42
C ASN A 142 0.18 9.41 -4.72
N THR A 143 -0.27 8.71 -3.68
CA THR A 143 -0.88 7.39 -3.83
C THR A 143 -2.35 7.55 -4.19
N GLU A 144 -2.75 6.97 -5.31
CA GLU A 144 -4.11 6.97 -5.83
C GLU A 144 -4.69 5.57 -5.79
N LEU A 145 -6.00 5.47 -5.56
CA LEU A 145 -6.74 4.21 -5.65
C LEU A 145 -7.14 3.96 -7.11
N THR A 146 -6.73 2.82 -7.66
CA THR A 146 -7.08 2.40 -9.04
C THR A 146 -8.44 1.71 -9.11
N GLY A 147 -9.00 1.30 -7.97
CA GLY A 147 -10.32 0.69 -7.88
C GLY A 147 -11.44 1.74 -7.96
N SER A 148 -12.38 1.56 -8.90
CA SER A 148 -13.65 2.27 -8.85
C SER A 148 -14.43 1.82 -7.60
N TRP A 149 -14.64 2.70 -6.63
CA TRP A 149 -15.57 2.43 -5.54
C TRP A 149 -16.96 2.17 -6.12
N GLN A 150 -17.41 0.92 -6.11
CA GLN A 150 -18.80 0.56 -6.39
C GLN A 150 -19.57 0.58 -5.06
N PRO A 151 -20.46 1.55 -4.82
CA PRO A 151 -21.33 1.49 -3.66
C PRO A 151 -22.16 0.21 -3.71
N ASP A 152 -22.12 -0.56 -2.64
CA ASP A 152 -23.07 -1.65 -2.43
C ASP A 152 -24.46 -1.05 -2.18
N ASN A 153 -25.25 -0.93 -3.25
CA ASN A 153 -26.63 -0.44 -3.21
C ASN A 153 -27.63 -1.54 -2.81
N HIS A 154 -27.19 -2.71 -2.34
CA HIS A 154 -28.11 -3.78 -1.90
C HIS A 154 -28.66 -3.60 -0.49
N GLN A 155 -28.31 -2.50 0.19
CA GLN A 155 -28.86 -2.23 1.51
C GLN A 155 -30.35 -1.87 1.39
N ASN A 156 -31.22 -2.76 1.89
CA ASN A 156 -32.64 -2.48 2.08
C ASN A 156 -32.80 -1.34 3.10
N VAL A 157 -32.78 -0.10 2.61
CA VAL A 157 -33.15 1.06 3.41
C VAL A 157 -34.61 0.91 3.84
N PHE A 158 -34.86 1.03 5.14
CA PHE A 158 -36.19 0.98 5.72
C PHE A 158 -37.07 2.05 5.07
N LYS A 159 -38.03 1.61 4.24
CA LYS A 159 -39.08 2.48 3.70
C LYS A 159 -40.19 2.49 4.74
N GLY A 160 -40.19 3.51 5.59
CA GLY A 160 -41.27 3.72 6.54
C GLY A 160 -42.56 4.00 5.79
N GLU A 161 -43.42 3.01 5.70
CA GLU A 161 -44.87 3.15 5.54
C GLU A 161 -45.56 2.68 6.83
#